data_AF-A0A8I3AUC2-F1
#
_entry.id   AF-A0A8I3AUC2-F1
#
_cell.length_a   1.000
_cell.length_b   1.000
_cell.length_c   1.000
_cell.angle_alpha   90.00
_cell.angle_beta   90.00
_cell.angle_gamma   90.00
#
_symmetry.space_group_name_H-M   'P 1'
#
loop_
_entity.id
_entity.type
_entity.pdbx_description
1 polymer ?
#
loop_
_entity_poly.entity_id
_entity_poly.type
_entity_poly.pdbx_seq_one_letter_code
_entity_poly.pdbx_strand_id
1 'polypeptide(L)'
;MKVPLPSNLKIAKQVASHPAAKSFATKVHKKMPAGTPSESAKAQADASAGGPSFESIGIKNTDIVQKSGVSLDSHQKVLVGSVLDLFTGNPTLKHLSLWSREATFQDPITKAEGYDQFAPQWYGLPALFHPIVLKSHTVVSAGNPIEIKLSNSYTVKGIKSEQTMDSVVRIDVGPDGKIARVDDRWNDNMPEGAVAQTLRKLNAVSVPRFVTVPKTEEEDAKLKSERESQQSV
;
A
#
# COMPACT_ATOMS: atom_id res chain seq x y z
N MET A 1 -20.92 -53.93 -4.10
CA MET A 1 -20.24 -54.65 -2.99
C MET A 1 -20.05 -53.68 -1.83
N LYS A 2 -20.77 -53.90 -0.74
CA LYS A 2 -20.66 -53.22 0.56
C LYS A 2 -19.92 -54.18 1.50
N VAL A 3 -18.81 -53.77 2.10
CA VAL A 3 -18.14 -54.51 3.21
C VAL A 3 -17.50 -53.45 4.15
N PRO A 4 -17.53 -53.63 5.49
CA PRO A 4 -17.80 -52.56 6.45
C PRO A 4 -16.63 -52.15 7.37
N LEU A 5 -16.87 -51.09 8.15
CA LEU A 5 -16.18 -50.76 9.41
C LEU A 5 -16.26 -51.91 10.43
N PRO A 6 -15.29 -51.99 11.35
CA PRO A 6 -15.55 -52.41 12.71
C PRO A 6 -15.27 -51.28 13.73
N SER A 7 -16.28 -51.04 14.55
CA SER A 7 -16.24 -50.34 15.84
C SER A 7 -15.89 -51.34 16.95
N ASN A 8 -15.38 -50.82 18.09
CA ASN A 8 -15.34 -51.37 19.48
C ASN A 8 -13.92 -51.39 20.07
N LEU A 9 -13.64 -51.23 21.37
CA LEU A 9 -14.26 -50.61 22.53
C LEU A 9 -13.22 -50.73 23.67
N LYS A 10 -13.08 -49.67 24.48
CA LYS A 10 -12.51 -49.51 25.85
C LYS A 10 -11.90 -50.71 26.63
N ILE A 11 -10.81 -50.45 27.38
CA ILE A 11 -10.45 -50.94 28.75
C ILE A 11 -9.34 -50.01 29.31
N ALA A 12 -9.61 -49.15 30.30
CA ALA A 12 -9.28 -49.20 31.76
C ALA A 12 -7.76 -49.27 32.09
N LYS A 13 -7.10 -48.34 32.82
CA LYS A 13 -7.21 -47.80 34.21
C LYS A 13 -6.18 -48.44 35.17
N GLN A 14 -5.13 -47.71 35.56
CA GLN A 14 -4.34 -47.76 36.83
C GLN A 14 -3.14 -46.80 36.66
N VAL A 15 -2.79 -45.79 37.46
CA VAL A 15 -2.82 -45.48 38.91
C VAL A 15 -1.86 -46.31 39.79
N ALA A 16 -0.72 -45.68 40.12
CA ALA A 16 0.06 -45.80 41.36
C ALA A 16 0.72 -44.41 41.57
N SER A 17 0.39 -43.60 42.59
CA SER A 17 0.73 -43.68 44.03
C SER A 17 2.26 -43.60 44.23
N HIS A 18 2.93 -42.69 44.95
CA HIS A 18 2.71 -41.90 46.19
C HIS A 18 3.92 -40.90 46.34
N PRO A 19 4.12 -40.10 47.42
CA PRO A 19 3.21 -39.54 48.42
C PRO A 19 3.36 -38.01 48.63
N ALA A 20 2.52 -37.50 49.53
CA ALA A 20 2.32 -36.13 49.97
C ALA A 20 3.50 -35.45 50.69
N ALA A 21 3.60 -34.12 50.50
CA ALA A 21 4.12 -33.20 51.50
C ALA A 21 3.08 -32.09 51.77
N LYS A 22 2.79 -31.90 53.06
CA LYS A 22 1.76 -31.01 53.60
C LYS A 22 2.24 -29.55 53.65
N SER A 23 1.27 -28.65 53.49
CA SER A 23 1.12 -27.35 54.17
C SER A 23 2.16 -26.25 53.89
N PHE A 24 1.70 -25.09 53.42
CA PHE A 24 1.35 -23.93 54.27
C PHE A 24 0.95 -22.77 53.35
N ALA A 25 -0.31 -22.33 53.47
CA ALA A 25 -0.76 -21.09 52.86
C ALA A 25 -0.04 -19.92 53.56
N THR A 26 0.71 -19.12 52.79
CA THR A 26 1.12 -17.79 53.24
C THR A 26 0.74 -16.79 52.16
N LYS A 27 -0.23 -15.96 52.54
CA LYS A 27 -0.74 -14.80 51.81
C LYS A 27 0.40 -13.77 51.72
N VAL A 28 1.01 -13.59 50.55
CA VAL A 28 1.93 -12.48 50.29
C VAL A 28 1.35 -11.63 49.17
N HIS A 29 0.75 -10.50 49.55
CA HIS A 29 0.50 -9.40 48.62
C HIS A 29 1.86 -8.84 48.18
N LYS A 30 2.36 -9.27 47.02
CA LYS A 30 3.50 -8.61 46.36
C LYS A 30 2.94 -7.71 45.26
N LYS A 31 2.95 -6.40 45.51
CA LYS A 31 2.88 -5.36 44.48
C LYS A 31 3.85 -5.74 43.36
N MET A 32 3.34 -5.97 42.16
CA MET A 32 4.18 -6.06 40.97
C MET A 32 4.76 -4.65 40.69
N PRO A 33 6.08 -4.47 40.58
CA PRO A 33 6.60 -3.29 39.92
C PRO A 33 6.28 -3.42 38.43
N ALA A 34 5.83 -2.33 37.81
CA ALA A 34 5.68 -2.23 36.36
C ALA A 34 7.01 -2.66 35.72
N GLY A 35 7.00 -3.79 35.01
CA GLY A 35 8.19 -4.34 34.39
C GLY A 35 8.75 -3.33 33.40
N THR A 36 9.99 -2.92 33.61
CA THR A 36 10.78 -2.27 32.56
C THR A 36 10.80 -3.23 31.37
N PRO A 37 10.40 -2.80 30.15
CA PRO A 37 10.45 -3.70 29.00
C PRO A 37 11.88 -4.19 28.80
N SER A 38 12.01 -5.50 28.56
CA SER A 38 13.28 -6.16 28.28
C SER A 38 14.05 -5.39 27.20
N GLU A 39 15.38 -5.39 27.27
CA GLU A 39 16.25 -4.76 26.28
C GLU A 39 15.91 -5.22 24.85
N SER A 40 15.45 -6.47 24.68
CA SER A 40 14.95 -7.01 23.42
C SER A 40 13.60 -6.43 22.98
N ALA A 41 12.71 -6.10 23.92
CA ALA A 41 11.42 -5.46 23.64
C ALA A 41 11.60 -3.97 23.32
N LYS A 42 12.57 -3.31 23.94
CA LYS A 42 13.02 -1.96 23.54
C LYS A 42 13.70 -1.99 22.17
N ALA A 43 14.59 -2.95 21.90
CA ALA A 43 15.21 -3.11 20.59
C ALA A 43 14.20 -3.40 19.46
N GLN A 44 13.11 -4.13 19.73
CA GLN A 44 12.01 -4.30 18.76
C GLN A 44 11.15 -3.05 18.57
N ALA A 45 10.98 -2.23 19.63
CA ALA A 45 10.29 -0.95 19.54
C ALA A 45 11.14 0.13 18.84
N ASP A 46 12.45 0.16 19.10
CA ASP A 46 13.43 1.07 18.51
C ASP A 46 13.69 0.72 17.03
N ALA A 47 13.65 -0.57 16.65
CA ALA A 47 13.70 -0.99 15.24
C ALA A 47 12.44 -0.60 14.45
N SER A 48 11.29 -0.42 15.12
CA SER A 48 10.07 0.13 14.50
C SER A 48 10.03 1.66 14.45
N ALA A 49 10.91 2.35 15.17
CA ALA A 49 10.92 3.81 15.26
C ALA A 49 11.65 4.52 14.09
N GLY A 50 12.36 3.77 13.24
CA GLY A 50 13.16 4.32 12.13
C GLY A 50 12.61 4.06 10.72
N GLY A 51 11.47 3.36 10.59
CA GLY A 51 10.86 3.06 9.30
C GLY A 51 10.09 4.23 8.69
N PRO A 52 9.75 4.17 7.39
CA PRO A 52 8.93 5.19 6.76
C PRO A 52 7.57 5.27 7.44
N SER A 53 7.13 6.50 7.73
CA SER A 53 5.83 6.85 8.30
C SER A 53 5.05 7.80 7.38
N PHE A 54 3.75 7.96 7.60
CA PHE A 54 2.92 8.93 6.87
C PHE A 54 3.52 10.33 6.86
N GLU A 55 3.98 10.81 8.03
CA GLU A 55 4.57 12.14 8.17
C GLU A 55 5.91 12.26 7.43
N SER A 56 6.78 11.26 7.56
CA SER A 56 8.11 11.30 6.93
C SER A 56 8.04 11.34 5.39
N ILE A 57 7.05 10.65 4.81
CA ILE A 57 6.81 10.59 3.37
C ILE A 57 5.95 11.77 2.88
N GLY A 58 5.17 12.38 3.78
CA GLY A 58 4.23 13.44 3.46
C GLY A 58 2.95 12.93 2.79
N ILE A 59 2.45 11.77 3.24
CA ILE A 59 1.24 11.13 2.70
C ILE A 59 -0.01 11.93 3.07
N LYS A 60 -0.82 12.27 2.08
CA LYS A 60 -2.11 12.98 2.21
C LYS A 60 -3.26 12.00 2.46
N ASN A 61 -3.28 10.85 1.80
CA ASN A 61 -4.32 9.82 1.96
C ASN A 61 -4.04 8.91 3.16
N THR A 62 -4.32 9.40 4.37
CA THR A 62 -4.06 8.68 5.65
C THR A 62 -5.27 7.91 6.17
N ASP A 63 -6.49 8.25 5.74
CA ASP A 63 -7.72 7.54 6.10
C ASP A 63 -7.94 6.34 5.16
N ILE A 64 -7.34 5.20 5.51
CA ILE A 64 -7.36 3.99 4.68
C ILE A 64 -8.55 3.11 5.04
N VAL A 65 -9.53 3.07 4.13
CA VAL A 65 -10.72 2.23 4.25
C VAL A 65 -10.37 0.76 4.01
N GLN A 66 -10.69 -0.09 4.96
CA GLN A 66 -10.44 -1.54 4.90
C GLN A 66 -11.75 -2.31 4.97
N LYS A 67 -11.87 -3.36 4.16
CA LYS A 67 -13.00 -4.30 4.24
C LYS A 67 -13.00 -4.98 5.62
N SER A 68 -14.18 -5.29 6.16
CA SER A 68 -14.30 -6.07 7.39
C SER A 68 -13.50 -7.38 7.32
N GLY A 69 -12.72 -7.65 8.37
CA GLY A 69 -11.81 -8.80 8.43
C GLY A 69 -10.45 -8.60 7.76
N VAL A 70 -10.21 -7.46 7.12
CA VAL A 70 -8.90 -7.07 6.56
C VAL A 70 -8.23 -6.08 7.52
N SER A 71 -6.97 -6.32 7.84
CA SER A 71 -6.18 -5.42 8.67
C SER A 71 -4.78 -5.26 8.08
N LEU A 72 -4.42 -4.03 7.75
CA LEU A 72 -3.07 -3.66 7.33
C LEU A 72 -2.19 -3.34 8.54
N ASP A 73 -0.94 -3.81 8.50
CA ASP A 73 0.09 -3.33 9.42
C ASP A 73 0.51 -1.88 9.11
N SER A 74 1.32 -1.29 9.99
CA SER A 74 1.76 0.10 9.86
C SER A 74 2.53 0.38 8.58
N HIS A 75 3.38 -0.55 8.14
CA HIS A 75 4.17 -0.39 6.92
C HIS A 75 3.30 -0.51 5.68
N GLN A 76 2.41 -1.51 5.65
CA GLN A 76 1.43 -1.68 4.58
C GLN A 76 0.54 -0.44 4.42
N LYS A 77 0.12 0.19 5.53
CA LYS A 77 -0.62 1.46 5.48
C LYS A 77 0.17 2.55 4.79
N VAL A 78 1.46 2.70 5.11
CA VAL A 78 2.34 3.69 4.45
C VAL A 78 2.45 3.42 2.96
N LEU A 79 2.64 2.17 2.54
CA LEU A 79 2.69 1.81 1.12
C LEU A 79 1.37 2.12 0.41
N VAL A 80 0.23 1.73 1.00
CA VAL A 80 -1.11 1.97 0.45
C VAL A 80 -1.40 3.47 0.34
N GLY A 81 -1.19 4.24 1.41
CA GLY A 81 -1.40 5.68 1.39
C GLY A 81 -0.52 6.38 0.36
N SER A 82 0.75 5.97 0.24
CA SER A 82 1.65 6.47 -0.80
C SER A 82 1.13 6.18 -2.22
N VAL A 83 0.66 4.96 -2.47
CA VAL A 83 0.10 4.61 -3.78
C VAL A 83 -1.18 5.41 -4.07
N LEU A 84 -2.06 5.62 -3.08
CA LEU A 84 -3.25 6.48 -3.25
C LEU A 84 -2.89 7.94 -3.58
N ASP A 85 -1.83 8.49 -2.97
CA ASP A 85 -1.31 9.82 -3.31
C ASP A 85 -0.83 9.88 -4.76
N LEU A 86 -0.14 8.85 -5.24
CA LEU A 86 0.27 8.75 -6.65
C LEU A 86 -0.93 8.73 -7.59
N PHE A 87 -1.96 7.94 -7.26
CA PHE A 87 -3.21 7.85 -8.01
C PHE A 87 -4.06 9.13 -7.98
N THR A 88 -3.81 10.03 -7.03
CA THR A 88 -4.44 11.37 -6.96
C THR A 88 -3.56 12.48 -7.55
N GLY A 89 -2.47 12.13 -8.23
CA GLY A 89 -1.58 13.10 -8.88
C GLY A 89 -0.69 13.87 -7.91
N ASN A 90 -0.35 13.28 -6.76
CA ASN A 90 0.55 13.85 -5.75
C ASN A 90 1.92 13.13 -5.66
N PRO A 91 2.63 12.83 -6.77
CA PRO A 91 3.98 12.26 -6.67
C PRO A 91 4.98 13.22 -6.02
N THR A 92 5.88 12.62 -5.26
CA THR A 92 7.12 13.22 -4.73
C THR A 92 8.24 12.18 -4.78
N LEU A 93 9.49 12.60 -4.66
CA LEU A 93 10.64 11.69 -4.58
C LEU A 93 10.56 10.78 -3.36
N LYS A 94 9.95 11.27 -2.27
CA LYS A 94 9.70 10.48 -1.05
C LYS A 94 8.71 9.35 -1.30
N HIS A 95 7.64 9.58 -2.06
CA HIS A 95 6.74 8.51 -2.49
C HIS A 95 7.49 7.45 -3.29
N LEU A 96 8.29 7.88 -4.27
CA LEU A 96 9.04 6.95 -5.12
C LEU A 96 10.21 6.25 -4.40
N SER A 97 10.65 6.75 -3.24
CA SER A 97 11.66 6.09 -2.40
C SER A 97 11.18 4.76 -1.79
N LEU A 98 9.86 4.59 -1.69
CA LEU A 98 9.20 3.36 -1.23
C LEU A 98 9.17 2.28 -2.31
N TRP A 99 9.53 2.61 -3.55
CA TRP A 99 9.58 1.67 -4.67
C TRP A 99 11.00 1.09 -4.82
N SER A 100 11.06 -0.17 -5.21
CA SER A 100 12.30 -0.73 -5.74
C SER A 100 12.69 0.02 -7.02
N ARG A 101 13.99 0.20 -7.24
CA ARG A 101 14.49 0.80 -8.49
C ARG A 101 14.18 -0.05 -9.72
N GLU A 102 13.98 -1.35 -9.53
CA GLU A 102 13.61 -2.33 -10.56
C GLU A 102 12.09 -2.60 -10.58
N ALA A 103 11.31 -1.85 -9.80
CA ALA A 103 9.89 -2.08 -9.69
C ALA A 103 9.16 -1.89 -11.04
N THR A 104 8.01 -2.54 -11.16
CA THR A 104 7.16 -2.43 -12.36
C THR A 104 5.84 -1.73 -12.01
N PHE A 105 5.42 -0.79 -12.84
CA PHE A 105 4.04 -0.31 -12.89
C PHE A 105 3.39 -0.82 -14.17
N GLN A 106 2.20 -1.39 -14.07
CA GLN A 106 1.46 -1.87 -15.23
C GLN A 106 -0.02 -1.55 -15.11
N ASP A 107 -0.61 -1.17 -16.23
CA ASP A 107 -2.06 -1.03 -16.43
C ASP A 107 -2.43 -1.67 -17.80
N PRO A 108 -3.69 -1.63 -18.27
CA PRO A 108 -4.07 -2.24 -19.55
C PRO A 108 -3.39 -1.66 -20.80
N ILE A 109 -2.84 -0.45 -20.71
CA ILE A 109 -2.25 0.29 -21.84
C ILE A 109 -0.76 0.59 -21.64
N THR A 110 -0.23 0.42 -20.42
CA THR A 110 1.13 0.78 -20.02
C THR A 110 1.81 -0.39 -19.34
N LYS A 111 3.07 -0.62 -19.69
CA LYS A 111 3.99 -1.41 -18.88
C LYS A 111 5.29 -0.63 -18.73
N ALA A 112 5.59 -0.21 -17.51
CA ALA A 112 6.75 0.60 -17.16
C ALA A 112 7.63 -0.17 -16.19
N GLU A 113 8.80 -0.58 -16.65
CA GLU A 113 9.75 -1.40 -15.90
C GLU A 113 10.97 -0.56 -15.49
N GLY A 114 11.24 -0.51 -14.19
CA GLY A 114 12.32 0.27 -13.61
C GLY A 114 12.01 1.75 -13.41
N TYR A 115 12.79 2.38 -12.52
CA TYR A 115 12.58 3.74 -12.04
C TYR A 115 12.44 4.76 -13.16
N ASP A 116 13.30 4.69 -14.19
CA ASP A 116 13.31 5.63 -15.30
C ASP A 116 12.06 5.53 -16.19
N GLN A 117 11.29 4.44 -16.07
CA GLN A 117 10.04 4.27 -16.79
C GLN A 117 8.82 4.59 -15.94
N PHE A 118 8.73 4.11 -14.69
CA PHE A 118 7.53 4.34 -13.87
C PHE A 118 7.47 5.74 -13.24
N ALA A 119 8.62 6.34 -12.90
CA ALA A 119 8.63 7.66 -12.26
C ALA A 119 8.02 8.75 -13.17
N PRO A 120 8.38 8.84 -14.47
CA PRO A 120 7.74 9.79 -15.38
C PRO A 120 6.24 9.59 -15.53
N GLN A 121 5.72 8.36 -15.41
CA GLN A 121 4.27 8.11 -15.48
C GLN A 121 3.53 8.83 -14.36
N TRP A 122 4.03 8.69 -13.13
CA TRP A 122 3.44 9.34 -11.96
C TRP A 122 3.53 10.87 -12.03
N TYR A 123 4.69 11.41 -12.41
CA TYR A 123 4.86 12.87 -12.58
C TYR A 123 4.09 13.43 -13.79
N GLY A 124 3.87 12.63 -14.82
CA GLY A 124 3.13 13.02 -16.02
C GLY A 124 1.62 13.08 -15.79
N LEU A 125 1.10 12.27 -14.87
CA LEU A 125 -0.32 12.21 -14.54
C LEU A 125 -0.90 13.60 -14.16
N PRO A 126 -0.39 14.33 -13.15
CA PRO A 126 -0.88 15.68 -12.81
C PRO A 126 -0.50 16.76 -13.84
N ALA A 127 0.41 16.47 -14.77
CA ALA A 127 0.73 17.39 -15.86
C ALA A 127 -0.40 17.43 -16.89
N LEU A 128 -1.02 16.28 -17.19
CA LEU A 128 -2.06 16.13 -18.21
C LEU A 128 -3.49 16.20 -17.66
N PHE A 129 -3.69 15.77 -16.41
CA PHE A 129 -5.01 15.70 -15.80
C PHE A 129 -5.13 16.66 -14.62
N HIS A 130 -6.24 17.39 -14.57
CA HIS A 130 -6.70 18.15 -13.41
C HIS A 130 -8.19 18.51 -13.55
N PRO A 131 -9.02 18.32 -12.51
CA PRO A 131 -8.70 17.61 -11.26
C PRO A 131 -8.50 16.10 -11.45
N ILE A 132 -7.81 15.49 -10.47
CA ILE A 132 -7.76 14.03 -10.29
C ILE A 132 -8.40 13.76 -8.93
N VAL A 133 -9.52 13.05 -8.91
CA VAL A 133 -10.35 12.90 -7.70
C VAL A 133 -10.49 11.44 -7.31
N LEU A 134 -10.04 11.11 -6.10
CA LEU A 134 -10.33 9.83 -5.45
C LEU A 134 -11.81 9.76 -5.08
N LYS A 135 -12.61 9.00 -5.82
CA LYS A 135 -14.05 8.84 -5.58
C LYS A 135 -14.30 7.84 -4.46
N SER A 136 -13.57 6.72 -4.47
CA SER A 136 -13.59 5.74 -3.39
C SER A 136 -12.34 4.87 -3.41
N HIS A 137 -11.98 4.33 -2.25
CA HIS A 137 -11.04 3.22 -2.15
C HIS A 137 -11.47 2.25 -1.07
N THR A 138 -11.09 0.98 -1.19
CA THR A 138 -11.26 -0.01 -0.14
C THR A 138 -10.21 -1.10 -0.30
N VAL A 139 -9.43 -1.32 0.75
CA VAL A 139 -8.48 -2.44 0.82
C VAL A 139 -9.28 -3.73 1.04
N VAL A 140 -9.18 -4.66 0.10
CA VAL A 140 -9.93 -5.92 0.10
C VAL A 140 -9.08 -7.13 0.45
N SER A 141 -7.75 -7.00 0.39
CA SER A 141 -6.79 -8.02 0.84
C SER A 141 -5.53 -7.35 1.38
N ALA A 142 -5.03 -7.81 2.53
CA ALA A 142 -3.77 -7.37 3.15
C ALA A 142 -2.61 -8.36 2.91
N GLY A 143 -2.77 -9.28 1.95
CA GLY A 143 -1.72 -10.24 1.58
C GLY A 143 -0.58 -9.61 0.78
N ASN A 144 0.17 -10.45 0.08
CA ASN A 144 1.10 -10.03 -0.96
C ASN A 144 0.68 -10.72 -2.27
N PRO A 145 0.00 -10.01 -3.19
CA PRO A 145 -0.21 -8.57 -3.20
C PRO A 145 -1.28 -8.07 -2.21
N ILE A 146 -1.13 -6.81 -1.79
CA ILE A 146 -2.20 -6.03 -1.17
C ILE A 146 -3.16 -5.67 -2.30
N GLU A 147 -4.46 -5.89 -2.12
CA GLU A 147 -5.48 -5.57 -3.12
C GLU A 147 -6.37 -4.42 -2.66
N ILE A 148 -6.55 -3.43 -3.54
CA ILE A 148 -7.37 -2.24 -3.31
C ILE A 148 -8.38 -2.15 -4.45
N LYS A 149 -9.66 -2.03 -4.11
CA LYS A 149 -10.67 -1.53 -5.05
C LYS A 149 -10.62 -0.02 -5.03
N LEU A 150 -10.41 0.59 -6.19
CA LEU A 150 -10.19 2.02 -6.37
C LEU A 150 -11.18 2.56 -7.39
N SER A 151 -11.71 3.75 -7.16
CA SER A 151 -12.48 4.51 -8.15
C SER A 151 -11.93 5.93 -8.20
N ASN A 152 -11.43 6.33 -9.36
CA ASN A 152 -10.81 7.62 -9.59
C ASN A 152 -11.42 8.33 -10.79
N SER A 153 -11.55 9.65 -10.70
CA SER A 153 -11.91 10.49 -11.84
C SER A 153 -10.73 11.32 -12.32
N TYR A 154 -10.54 11.36 -13.63
CA TYR A 154 -9.49 12.08 -14.33
C TYR A 154 -10.10 13.08 -15.30
N THR A 155 -9.79 14.36 -15.14
CA THR A 155 -10.23 15.42 -16.06
C THR A 155 -9.07 15.91 -16.90
N VAL A 156 -9.20 15.88 -18.24
CA VAL A 156 -8.15 16.39 -19.14
C VAL A 156 -8.07 17.91 -19.05
N LYS A 157 -6.87 18.45 -18.80
CA LYS A 157 -6.65 19.90 -18.75
C LYS A 157 -7.03 20.57 -20.07
N GLY A 158 -7.63 21.77 -19.97
CA GLY A 158 -7.98 22.62 -21.11
C GLY A 158 -9.27 22.25 -21.86
N ILE A 159 -9.70 20.98 -21.84
CA ILE A 159 -10.93 20.54 -22.53
C ILE A 159 -12.04 20.06 -21.58
N LYS A 160 -11.76 19.94 -20.27
CA LYS A 160 -12.73 19.57 -19.21
C LYS A 160 -13.46 18.22 -19.45
N SER A 161 -12.85 17.33 -20.22
CA SER A 161 -13.37 15.97 -20.41
C SER A 161 -13.01 15.12 -19.19
N GLU A 162 -14.01 14.63 -18.47
CA GLU A 162 -13.88 13.79 -17.28
C GLU A 162 -14.09 12.31 -17.64
N GLN A 163 -13.30 11.41 -17.03
CA GLN A 163 -13.51 9.97 -17.09
C GLN A 163 -13.27 9.36 -15.72
N THR A 164 -14.23 8.54 -15.28
CA THR A 164 -14.10 7.72 -14.08
C THR A 164 -13.53 6.35 -14.46
N MET A 165 -12.56 5.89 -13.70
CA MET A 165 -11.96 4.56 -13.77
C MET A 165 -12.19 3.83 -12.47
N ASP A 166 -12.82 2.67 -12.55
CA ASP A 166 -12.82 1.72 -11.44
C ASP A 166 -11.77 0.66 -11.71
N SER A 167 -10.95 0.39 -10.71
CA SER A 167 -9.86 -0.56 -10.82
C SER A 167 -9.67 -1.42 -9.58
N VAL A 168 -9.00 -2.55 -9.81
CA VAL A 168 -8.39 -3.36 -8.78
C VAL A 168 -6.89 -3.11 -8.84
N VAL A 169 -6.39 -2.34 -7.90
CA VAL A 169 -4.95 -2.08 -7.73
C VAL A 169 -4.35 -3.19 -6.89
N ARG A 170 -3.26 -3.80 -7.37
CA ARG A 170 -2.48 -4.80 -6.64
C ARG A 170 -1.10 -4.25 -6.36
N ILE A 171 -0.67 -4.29 -5.11
CA ILE A 171 0.65 -3.83 -4.67
C ILE A 171 1.42 -5.05 -4.19
N ASP A 172 2.41 -5.50 -4.97
CA ASP A 172 3.35 -6.51 -4.57
C ASP A 172 4.52 -5.87 -3.81
N VAL A 173 4.79 -6.38 -2.61
CA VAL A 173 5.89 -5.92 -1.74
C VAL A 173 7.05 -6.90 -1.83
N GLY A 174 8.24 -6.39 -2.12
CA GLY A 174 9.48 -7.15 -2.18
C GLY A 174 10.00 -7.57 -0.81
N PRO A 175 11.01 -8.46 -0.75
CA PRO A 175 11.61 -8.92 0.49
C PRO A 175 12.32 -7.82 1.28
N ASP A 176 12.68 -6.72 0.61
CA ASP A 176 13.26 -5.50 1.21
C ASP A 176 12.21 -4.55 1.79
N GLY A 177 10.93 -4.92 1.74
CA GLY A 177 9.81 -4.12 2.19
C GLY A 177 9.41 -3.01 1.21
N LYS A 178 10.01 -2.92 0.03
CA LYS A 178 9.66 -1.90 -0.98
C LYS A 178 8.61 -2.42 -1.95
N ILE A 179 7.93 -1.49 -2.62
CA ILE A 179 7.01 -1.83 -3.71
C ILE A 179 7.82 -2.41 -4.86
N ALA A 180 7.56 -3.67 -5.20
CA ALA A 180 8.20 -4.37 -6.31
C ALA A 180 7.34 -4.33 -7.58
N ARG A 181 6.01 -4.30 -7.43
CA ARG A 181 5.09 -4.16 -8.56
C ARG A 181 3.79 -3.49 -8.13
N VAL A 182 3.23 -2.67 -9.01
CA VAL A 182 1.84 -2.22 -8.93
C VAL A 182 1.14 -2.55 -10.24
N ASP A 183 0.10 -3.39 -10.16
CA ASP A 183 -0.83 -3.61 -11.26
C ASP A 183 -2.09 -2.78 -11.03
N ASP A 184 -2.45 -1.90 -11.96
CA ASP A 184 -3.73 -1.21 -12.02
C ASP A 184 -4.66 -1.91 -13.01
N ARG A 185 -5.65 -2.66 -12.52
CA ARG A 185 -6.53 -3.47 -13.38
C ARG A 185 -7.87 -2.81 -13.54
N TRP A 186 -8.10 -2.19 -14.70
CA TRP A 186 -9.37 -1.52 -14.98
C TRP A 186 -10.49 -2.53 -15.20
N ASN A 187 -11.73 -2.13 -14.89
CA ASN A 187 -12.94 -2.95 -15.01
C ASN A 187 -13.43 -3.17 -16.46
N ASP A 188 -12.51 -3.45 -17.39
CA ASP A 188 -12.75 -3.65 -18.83
C ASP A 188 -13.32 -2.44 -19.60
N ASN A 189 -13.53 -1.29 -18.94
CA ASN A 189 -13.91 -0.04 -19.59
C ASN A 189 -12.69 0.73 -20.03
N MET A 190 -12.18 0.41 -21.22
CA MET A 190 -11.14 1.21 -21.84
C MET A 190 -11.67 2.65 -22.02
N PRO A 191 -10.91 3.67 -21.62
CA PRO A 191 -11.24 5.04 -21.95
C PRO A 191 -11.36 5.19 -23.46
N GLU A 192 -12.36 5.95 -23.90
CA GLU A 192 -12.51 6.38 -25.29
C GLU A 192 -12.26 7.89 -25.42
N GLY A 193 -12.13 8.37 -26.67
CA GLY A 193 -12.00 9.80 -26.95
C GLY A 193 -10.74 10.47 -26.39
N ALA A 194 -10.91 11.70 -25.88
CA ALA A 194 -9.79 12.56 -25.51
C ALA A 194 -8.98 12.05 -24.30
N VAL A 195 -9.64 11.37 -23.35
CA VAL A 195 -8.97 10.73 -22.22
C VAL A 195 -8.10 9.58 -22.71
N ALA A 196 -8.62 8.73 -23.61
CA ALA A 196 -7.86 7.63 -24.20
C ALA A 196 -6.60 8.10 -24.93
N GLN A 197 -6.73 9.18 -25.71
CA GLN A 197 -5.59 9.77 -26.41
C GLN A 197 -4.56 10.34 -25.43
N THR A 198 -5.00 10.93 -24.32
CA THR A 198 -4.11 11.51 -23.31
C THR A 198 -3.40 10.42 -22.50
N LEU A 199 -4.09 9.33 -22.17
CA LEU A 199 -3.48 8.16 -21.53
C LEU A 199 -2.51 7.45 -22.49
N ARG A 200 -2.85 7.31 -23.78
CA ARG A 200 -1.89 6.84 -24.79
C ARG A 200 -0.68 7.76 -24.91
N LYS A 201 -0.85 9.07 -24.71
CA LYS A 201 0.28 10.00 -24.66
C LYS A 201 1.17 9.67 -23.47
N LEU A 202 0.64 9.43 -22.26
CA LEU A 202 1.42 8.98 -21.09
C LEU A 202 2.33 7.77 -21.43
N ASN A 203 1.82 6.86 -22.26
CA ASN A 203 2.50 5.59 -22.57
C ASN A 203 3.45 5.69 -23.75
N ALA A 204 3.20 6.63 -24.67
CA ALA A 204 4.06 6.86 -25.80
C ALA A 204 5.42 7.35 -25.28
N VAL A 205 6.49 6.68 -25.75
CA VAL A 205 7.94 6.88 -25.50
C VAL A 205 8.43 8.34 -25.68
N SER A 206 7.53 9.27 -26.01
CA SER A 206 7.70 10.72 -26.10
C SER A 206 7.46 11.50 -24.79
N VAL A 207 6.79 10.94 -23.77
CA VAL A 207 6.57 11.62 -22.47
C VAL A 207 7.83 11.99 -21.69
N PRO A 208 8.91 11.19 -21.71
CA PRO A 208 10.15 11.58 -21.06
C PRO A 208 10.69 12.93 -21.54
N ARG A 209 10.27 13.41 -22.71
CA ARG A 209 10.73 14.69 -23.28
C ARG A 209 10.00 15.91 -22.73
N PHE A 210 8.85 15.75 -22.06
CA PHE A 210 8.05 16.86 -21.51
C PHE A 210 7.73 16.74 -20.02
N VAL A 211 7.94 15.57 -19.42
CA VAL A 211 7.76 15.34 -17.98
C VAL A 211 9.14 15.21 -17.34
N THR A 212 9.56 16.25 -16.62
CA THR A 212 10.78 16.24 -15.84
C THR A 212 10.53 15.53 -14.51
N VAL A 213 11.16 14.38 -14.32
CA VAL A 213 11.29 13.78 -12.98
C VAL A 213 12.36 14.58 -12.24
N PRO A 214 12.06 15.16 -11.07
CA PRO A 214 13.04 15.90 -10.29
C PRO A 214 14.19 14.97 -9.86
N LYS A 215 15.40 15.53 -9.77
CA LYS A 215 16.57 14.78 -9.30
C LYS A 215 16.92 15.12 -7.86
N THR A 216 16.45 16.26 -7.35
CA THR A 216 16.67 16.71 -5.97
C THR A 216 15.36 17.04 -5.27
N GLU A 217 15.38 17.11 -3.93
CA GLU A 217 14.21 17.46 -3.14
C GLU A 217 13.75 18.90 -3.39
N GLU A 218 14.68 19.82 -3.68
CA GLU A 218 14.35 21.21 -3.99
C GLU A 218 13.60 21.34 -5.32
N GLU A 219 14.03 20.59 -6.35
CA GLU A 219 13.32 20.51 -7.62
C GLU A 219 11.93 19.90 -7.45
N ASP A 220 11.82 18.85 -6.65
CA ASP A 220 10.54 18.18 -6.36
C ASP A 220 9.57 19.10 -5.60
N ALA A 221 10.07 19.82 -4.60
CA ALA A 221 9.29 20.81 -3.85
C ALA A 221 8.82 21.96 -4.75
N LYS A 222 9.68 22.43 -5.65
CA LYS A 222 9.33 23.46 -6.64
C LYS A 222 8.24 22.96 -7.58
N LEU A 223 8.40 21.78 -8.18
CA LEU A 223 7.39 21.18 -9.06
C LEU A 223 6.06 20.92 -8.32
N LYS A 224 6.10 20.53 -7.04
CA LYS A 224 4.90 20.41 -6.21
C LYS A 224 4.21 21.75 -6.03
N SER A 225 4.94 22.80 -5.66
CA SER A 225 4.38 24.14 -5.48
C SER A 225 3.82 24.74 -6.78
N GLU A 226 4.51 24.55 -7.91
CA GLU A 226 4.03 24.94 -9.23
C GLU A 226 2.73 24.21 -9.59
N ARG A 227 2.62 22.91 -9.29
CA ARG A 227 1.38 22.16 -9.47
C ARG A 227 0.27 22.73 -8.57
N GLU A 228 0.51 22.92 -7.28
CA GLU A 228 -0.50 23.41 -6.34
C GLU A 228 -1.00 24.82 -6.72
N SER A 229 -0.11 25.71 -7.17
CA SER A 229 -0.50 27.04 -7.65
C SER A 229 -1.33 27.00 -8.94
N GLN A 230 -0.96 26.16 -9.91
CA GLN A 230 -1.73 25.97 -11.15
C GLN A 230 -3.11 25.35 -10.93
N GLN A 231 -3.33 24.68 -9.80
CA GLN A 231 -4.59 24.04 -9.45
C GLN A 231 -5.54 24.98 -8.66
N SER A 232 -5.02 26.10 -8.14
CA SER A 232 -5.81 27.11 -7.43
C SER A 232 -6.46 28.17 -8.34
N VAL A 233 -6.28 28.08 -9.66
CA VAL A 233 -6.77 29.01 -10.69
C VAL A 233 -7.83 28.33 -11.55
#